data_AF-A0A8C4X5U7-F1
#
_entry.id   AF-A0A8C4X5U7-F1
#
_cell.length_a   1.000
_cell.length_b   1.000
_cell.length_c   1.000
_cell.angle_alpha   90.00
_cell.angle_beta   90.00
_cell.angle_gamma   90.00
#
_symmetry.space_group_name_H-M   'P 1'
#
loop_
_entity.id
_entity.type
_entity.pdbx_description
1 polymer ?
#
loop_
_entity_poly.entity_id
_entity_poly.type
_entity_poly.pdbx_seq_one_letter_code
_entity_poly.pdbx_strand_id
1 'polypeptide(L)'
;ERNPPSSLGIFFFLGGILCFLPGWQDIRGVQERLLEKPSFQSGKQLLLPVHSNLPMMNQQAIFQTPPAGMRKIILATNIAETSITVDDIVHVVDLGSHKEQRYDLRTKVSCLDTVWISQSNVIQRRGRAGRCQPGHSYHLFPRQRLETMNTYPVPEILRTPLENLVLQCKIHSPDLSAADFLSQALDSPDSKAVLQAVWGLQEIGVLDMREHLTTLGQHIAHISTDPRLAKAIVYAAVFRCMLPILTIVACLTRDPFHNILQNRAAVTQTKMALSAQSQSDHLVFVRAVDGWRRVLQEKNPLLRQNYLEENMLYGPSLRFIQGLIQQFSENAYDAFLVSEPSHCTHPFSRCNQFSKVDELVKGVLLAGLYPNIIQVKRGKVTKQGKFKPNSLMYRTRSGPVLLHRSTVNRNEEEFSSRWLTFFTAVKSNGNVFVRDSSTVHPLALLLLPHGDVKELDTGSSIMVSLDDSDLVKLEFPKHSWNLLRDFRLSLQNMVKTCLRFELSEIPADWQVQHEELLSLLVDLLSFTAPAE
;
A
#
# COMPACT_ATOMS: atom_id res chain seq x y z
N GLU A 1 -59.96 -16.12 -26.58
CA GLU A 1 -60.37 -16.17 -25.17
C GLU A 1 -59.58 -17.23 -24.42
N ARG A 2 -58.68 -16.79 -23.54
CA ARG A 2 -58.25 -17.46 -22.31
C ARG A 2 -57.42 -16.41 -21.56
N ASN A 3 -58.08 -15.72 -20.64
CA ASN A 3 -57.42 -14.79 -19.72
C ASN A 3 -56.36 -15.55 -18.90
N PRO A 4 -55.14 -15.02 -18.74
CA PRO A 4 -54.21 -15.58 -17.77
C PRO A 4 -54.73 -15.27 -16.35
N PRO A 5 -54.49 -16.16 -15.36
CA PRO A 5 -54.90 -15.91 -13.98
C PRO A 5 -54.12 -14.70 -13.43
N SER A 6 -54.85 -13.67 -13.05
CA SER A 6 -54.40 -12.35 -12.59
C SER A 6 -53.70 -12.33 -11.23
N SER A 7 -53.43 -13.49 -10.62
CA SER A 7 -52.74 -13.63 -9.33
C SER A 7 -51.33 -14.23 -9.41
N LEU A 8 -50.90 -14.78 -10.57
CA LEU A 8 -49.52 -15.24 -10.77
C LEU A 8 -48.54 -14.13 -11.18
N GLY A 9 -49.03 -12.97 -11.62
CA GLY A 9 -48.19 -11.87 -12.11
C GLY A 9 -47.47 -11.07 -11.00
N ILE A 10 -47.94 -11.16 -9.75
CA ILE A 10 -47.39 -10.38 -8.63
C ILE A 10 -46.20 -11.09 -7.97
N PHE A 11 -46.15 -12.43 -8.03
CA PHE A 11 -45.04 -13.21 -7.46
C PHE A 11 -43.73 -13.07 -8.26
N PHE A 12 -43.80 -12.78 -9.57
CA PHE A 12 -42.60 -12.65 -10.42
C PHE A 12 -41.77 -11.37 -10.19
N PHE A 13 -42.28 -10.38 -9.44
CA PHE A 13 -41.60 -9.10 -9.20
C PHE A 13 -41.03 -8.93 -7.77
N LEU A 14 -41.31 -9.87 -6.86
CA LEU A 14 -40.87 -9.87 -5.47
C LEU A 14 -39.47 -10.47 -5.35
N GLY A 15 -38.47 -9.70 -5.76
CA GLY A 15 -37.07 -10.12 -5.69
C GLY A 15 -36.11 -8.96 -5.54
N GLY A 16 -35.00 -9.22 -4.86
CA GLY A 16 -33.91 -8.27 -4.66
C GLY A 16 -33.29 -7.84 -5.98
N ILE A 17 -32.79 -6.59 -6.00
CA ILE A 17 -32.09 -6.00 -7.13
C ILE A 17 -30.61 -5.90 -6.80
N LEU A 18 -29.73 -6.37 -7.69
CA LEU A 18 -28.28 -6.21 -7.60
C LEU A 18 -27.79 -5.34 -8.75
N CYS A 19 -27.21 -4.18 -8.44
CA CYS A 19 -26.66 -3.26 -9.42
C CYS A 19 -25.13 -3.33 -9.40
N PHE A 20 -24.51 -3.64 -10.55
CA PHE A 20 -23.07 -3.60 -10.74
C PHE A 20 -22.62 -2.22 -11.22
N LEU A 21 -21.79 -1.56 -10.42
CA LEU A 21 -21.26 -0.22 -10.65
C LEU A 21 -19.72 -0.22 -10.58
N PRO A 22 -19.01 0.66 -11.32
CA PRO A 22 -17.56 0.57 -11.44
C PRO A 22 -16.79 0.84 -10.15
N GLY A 23 -17.25 1.78 -9.34
CA GLY A 23 -16.61 2.10 -8.07
C GLY A 23 -17.52 2.88 -7.12
N TRP A 24 -16.90 3.29 -6.00
CA TRP A 24 -17.61 3.94 -4.90
C TRP A 24 -18.35 5.23 -5.26
N GLN A 25 -17.75 6.07 -6.12
CA GLN A 25 -18.38 7.33 -6.54
C GLN A 25 -19.65 7.08 -7.34
N ASP A 26 -19.65 6.04 -8.19
CA ASP A 26 -20.81 5.64 -8.96
C ASP A 26 -21.90 5.07 -8.05
N ILE A 27 -21.52 4.23 -7.06
CA ILE A 27 -22.42 3.72 -6.02
C ILE A 27 -23.12 4.86 -5.29
N ARG A 28 -22.36 5.87 -4.84
CA ARG A 28 -22.91 7.02 -4.11
C ARG A 28 -23.80 7.90 -4.99
N GLY A 29 -23.36 8.21 -6.21
CA GLY A 29 -24.16 9.02 -7.14
C GLY A 29 -25.49 8.35 -7.51
N VAL A 30 -25.51 7.03 -7.69
CA VAL A 30 -26.77 6.28 -7.89
C VAL A 30 -27.60 6.30 -6.62
N GLN A 31 -27.00 6.05 -5.45
CA GLN A 31 -27.70 6.06 -4.17
C GLN A 31 -28.39 7.39 -3.88
N GLU A 32 -27.68 8.51 -4.04
CA GLU A 32 -28.22 9.86 -3.83
C GLU A 32 -29.41 10.14 -4.76
N ARG A 33 -29.25 9.86 -6.07
CA ARG A 33 -30.33 10.04 -7.06
C ARG A 33 -31.55 9.15 -6.82
N LEU A 34 -31.36 7.97 -6.22
CA LEU A 34 -32.49 7.12 -5.84
C LEU A 34 -33.23 7.71 -4.64
N LEU A 35 -32.50 8.20 -3.63
CA LEU A 35 -33.07 8.81 -2.41
C LEU A 35 -33.82 10.13 -2.69
N GLU A 36 -33.45 10.86 -3.74
CA GLU A 36 -34.17 12.05 -4.20
C GLU A 36 -35.58 11.75 -4.75
N LYS A 37 -35.87 10.50 -5.14
CA LYS A 37 -37.16 10.14 -5.73
C LYS A 37 -38.23 9.95 -4.64
N PRO A 38 -39.46 10.50 -4.83
CA PRO A 38 -40.56 10.33 -3.87
C PRO A 38 -40.88 8.86 -3.55
N SER A 39 -40.71 7.96 -4.52
CA SER A 39 -40.94 6.52 -4.33
C SER A 39 -39.99 5.87 -3.31
N PHE A 40 -38.78 6.42 -3.14
CA PHE A 40 -37.77 5.93 -2.18
C PHE A 40 -37.89 6.61 -0.81
N GLN A 41 -38.54 7.77 -0.74
CA GLN A 41 -38.86 8.44 0.53
C GLN A 41 -39.98 7.73 1.29
N SER A 42 -40.75 6.86 0.62
CA SER A 42 -41.83 6.06 1.22
C SER A 42 -41.36 4.95 2.18
N GLY A 43 -40.05 4.70 2.29
CA GLY A 43 -39.46 3.69 3.18
C GLY A 43 -39.65 2.24 2.73
N LYS A 44 -40.15 2.00 1.50
CA LYS A 44 -40.42 0.64 0.98
C LYS A 44 -39.20 -0.03 0.32
N GLN A 45 -38.02 0.58 0.38
CA GLN A 45 -36.81 0.04 -0.26
C GLN A 45 -35.65 0.07 0.73
N LEU A 46 -34.92 -1.05 0.79
CA LEU A 46 -33.70 -1.18 1.57
C LEU A 46 -32.50 -1.05 0.62
N LEU A 47 -31.81 0.09 0.68
CA LEU A 47 -30.70 0.41 -0.21
C LEU A 47 -29.35 0.15 0.47
N LEU A 48 -28.59 -0.81 -0.06
CA LEU A 48 -27.38 -1.34 0.57
C LEU A 48 -26.15 -1.16 -0.34
N PRO A 49 -25.25 -0.21 -0.05
CA PRO A 49 -23.99 -0.06 -0.78
C PRO A 49 -22.97 -1.12 -0.36
N VAL A 50 -22.31 -1.76 -1.33
CA VAL A 50 -21.32 -2.81 -1.12
C VAL A 50 -20.06 -2.49 -1.91
N HIS A 51 -18.92 -2.53 -1.23
CA HIS A 51 -17.60 -2.24 -1.81
C HIS A 51 -16.54 -2.95 -0.98
N SER A 52 -15.42 -3.38 -1.59
CA SER A 52 -14.33 -4.10 -0.90
C SER A 52 -13.75 -3.34 0.30
N ASN A 53 -13.67 -2.02 0.20
CA ASN A 53 -13.25 -1.13 1.30
C ASN A 53 -14.33 -0.83 2.35
N LEU A 54 -15.56 -1.35 2.21
CA LEU A 54 -16.56 -1.28 3.27
C LEU A 54 -16.44 -2.52 4.15
N PRO A 55 -16.55 -2.38 5.47
CA PRO A 55 -16.41 -3.52 6.35
C PRO A 55 -17.55 -4.52 6.25
N MET A 56 -17.21 -5.80 6.45
CA MET A 56 -18.13 -6.93 6.32
C MET A 56 -19.34 -6.83 7.26
N MET A 57 -19.18 -6.22 8.44
CA MET A 57 -20.30 -5.99 9.36
C MET A 57 -21.39 -5.10 8.73
N ASN A 58 -20.99 -4.08 7.97
CA ASN A 58 -21.91 -3.22 7.22
C ASN A 58 -22.52 -3.95 6.01
N GLN A 59 -21.96 -5.11 5.66
CA GLN A 59 -22.47 -5.99 4.60
C GLN A 59 -23.33 -7.13 5.18
N GLN A 60 -23.42 -7.37 6.49
CA GLN A 60 -24.28 -8.47 6.98
C GLN A 60 -25.75 -8.32 6.60
N ALA A 61 -26.22 -7.08 6.52
CA ALA A 61 -27.58 -6.74 6.07
C ALA A 61 -27.89 -7.23 4.64
N ILE A 62 -26.88 -7.45 3.78
CA ILE A 62 -27.13 -7.95 2.42
C ILE A 62 -27.57 -9.42 2.40
N PHE A 63 -27.19 -10.20 3.40
CA PHE A 63 -27.57 -11.62 3.51
C PHE A 63 -28.91 -11.82 4.22
N GLN A 64 -29.41 -10.79 4.92
CA GLN A 64 -30.68 -10.86 5.61
C GLN A 64 -31.85 -10.67 4.62
N THR A 65 -32.95 -11.37 4.88
CA THR A 65 -34.21 -11.16 4.17
C THR A 65 -34.73 -9.76 4.50
N PRO A 66 -35.15 -8.96 3.51
CA PRO A 66 -35.71 -7.64 3.79
C PRO A 66 -36.99 -7.74 4.62
N PRO A 67 -37.32 -6.73 5.45
CA PRO A 67 -38.59 -6.66 6.16
C PRO A 67 -39.80 -6.76 5.21
N ALA A 68 -40.93 -7.25 5.72
CA ALA A 68 -42.15 -7.41 4.93
C ALA A 68 -42.59 -6.07 4.30
N GLY A 69 -42.89 -6.11 3.00
CA GLY A 69 -43.26 -4.91 2.24
C GLY A 69 -42.09 -4.03 1.79
N MET A 70 -40.84 -4.41 2.10
CA MET A 70 -39.64 -3.73 1.60
C MET A 70 -38.96 -4.52 0.49
N ARG A 71 -38.40 -3.80 -0.49
CA ARG A 71 -37.58 -4.38 -1.55
C ARG A 71 -36.10 -4.09 -1.31
N LYS A 72 -35.26 -5.14 -1.29
CA LYS A 72 -33.80 -5.01 -1.18
C LYS A 72 -33.17 -4.58 -2.50
N ILE A 73 -32.30 -3.57 -2.45
CA ILE A 73 -31.54 -3.05 -3.59
C ILE A 73 -30.08 -2.92 -3.17
N ILE A 74 -29.22 -3.71 -3.78
CA ILE A 74 -27.79 -3.76 -3.51
C ILE A 74 -27.05 -3.01 -4.62
N LEU A 75 -26.22 -2.04 -4.23
CA LEU A 75 -25.34 -1.30 -5.15
C LEU A 75 -23.90 -1.75 -4.93
N ALA A 76 -23.34 -2.56 -5.84
CA ALA A 76 -22.07 -3.25 -5.62
C ALA A 76 -21.05 -3.03 -6.75
N THR A 77 -19.77 -3.21 -6.42
CA THR A 77 -18.72 -3.40 -7.44
C THR A 77 -18.62 -4.86 -7.87
N ASN A 78 -17.57 -5.23 -8.60
CA ASN A 78 -17.23 -6.61 -8.95
C ASN A 78 -17.03 -7.55 -7.73
N ILE A 79 -17.01 -7.05 -6.49
CA ILE A 79 -17.02 -7.91 -5.29
C ILE A 79 -18.25 -8.82 -5.22
N ALA A 80 -19.40 -8.39 -5.76
CA ALA A 80 -20.60 -9.20 -5.84
C ALA A 80 -20.57 -10.24 -6.97
N GLU A 81 -19.54 -10.21 -7.82
CA GLU A 81 -19.39 -11.12 -8.96
C GLU A 81 -18.82 -12.48 -8.56
N THR A 82 -17.98 -12.54 -7.53
CA THR A 82 -17.34 -13.78 -7.05
C THR A 82 -17.44 -13.93 -5.54
N SER A 83 -17.00 -12.93 -4.77
CA SER A 83 -16.77 -13.01 -3.32
C SER A 83 -18.03 -12.99 -2.45
N ILE A 84 -19.19 -12.61 -3.00
CA ILE A 84 -20.44 -12.47 -2.25
C ILE A 84 -21.53 -13.27 -2.94
N THR A 85 -22.37 -13.93 -2.14
CA THR A 85 -23.50 -14.74 -2.60
C THR A 85 -24.76 -14.32 -1.86
N VAL A 86 -25.73 -13.74 -2.58
CA VAL A 86 -27.01 -13.29 -2.03
C VAL A 86 -28.11 -14.07 -2.75
N ASP A 87 -28.94 -14.76 -1.98
CA ASP A 87 -29.85 -15.78 -2.52
C ASP A 87 -31.17 -15.20 -3.04
N ASP A 88 -31.64 -14.08 -2.49
CA ASP A 88 -32.91 -13.45 -2.86
C ASP A 88 -32.81 -12.45 -4.03
N ILE A 89 -31.72 -12.48 -4.80
CA ILE A 89 -31.55 -11.65 -6.00
C ILE A 89 -32.27 -12.28 -7.19
N VAL A 90 -33.17 -11.49 -7.79
CA VAL A 90 -33.94 -11.87 -8.99
C VAL A 90 -33.66 -10.91 -10.15
N HIS A 91 -33.21 -9.69 -9.85
CA HIS A 91 -32.91 -8.69 -10.87
C HIS A 91 -31.46 -8.26 -10.77
N VAL A 92 -30.74 -8.34 -11.88
CA VAL A 92 -29.38 -7.81 -12.01
C VAL A 92 -29.41 -6.63 -12.97
N VAL A 93 -28.83 -5.50 -12.56
CA VAL A 93 -28.61 -4.34 -13.43
C VAL A 93 -27.10 -4.17 -13.60
N ASP A 94 -26.60 -4.29 -14.80
CA ASP A 94 -25.18 -4.31 -15.10
C ASP A 94 -24.78 -3.16 -16.03
N LEU A 95 -23.93 -2.26 -15.54
CA LEU A 95 -23.37 -1.16 -16.35
C LEU A 95 -22.37 -1.66 -17.40
N GLY A 96 -21.85 -2.89 -17.27
CA GLY A 96 -20.89 -3.47 -18.20
C GLY A 96 -19.45 -2.98 -18.03
N SER A 97 -19.14 -2.24 -16.96
CA SER A 97 -17.79 -1.76 -16.67
C SER A 97 -17.37 -2.02 -15.23
N HIS A 98 -16.06 -2.03 -14.98
CA HIS A 98 -15.46 -2.12 -13.65
C HIS A 98 -14.13 -1.36 -13.59
N LYS A 99 -13.61 -1.12 -12.38
CA LYS A 99 -12.27 -0.56 -12.18
C LYS A 99 -11.21 -1.65 -12.17
N GLU A 100 -10.32 -1.63 -13.14
CA GLU A 100 -9.24 -2.60 -13.31
C GLU A 100 -7.88 -1.98 -12.93
N GLN A 101 -7.10 -2.71 -12.14
CA GLN A 101 -5.72 -2.32 -11.85
C GLN A 101 -4.82 -2.73 -13.00
N ARG A 102 -4.02 -1.77 -13.50
CA ARG A 102 -3.05 -1.95 -14.58
C ARG A 102 -1.71 -1.35 -14.18
N TYR A 103 -0.61 -1.97 -14.57
CA TYR A 103 0.72 -1.43 -14.30
C TYR A 103 1.24 -0.58 -15.46
N ASP A 104 1.66 0.66 -15.18
CA ASP A 104 2.32 1.52 -16.17
C ASP A 104 3.85 1.40 -16.01
N LEU A 105 4.47 0.65 -16.92
CA LEU A 105 5.92 0.39 -16.95
C LEU A 105 6.78 1.66 -16.98
N ARG A 106 6.29 2.74 -17.60
CA ARG A 106 7.05 4.00 -17.70
C ARG A 106 7.05 4.76 -16.39
N THR A 107 5.88 4.86 -15.74
CA THR A 107 5.78 5.57 -14.46
C THR A 107 6.09 4.69 -13.24
N LYS A 108 6.22 3.38 -13.42
CA LYS A 108 6.41 2.36 -12.38
C LYS A 108 5.34 2.41 -11.28
N VAL A 109 4.10 2.73 -11.65
CA VAL A 109 2.97 2.82 -10.71
C VAL A 109 1.75 2.11 -11.25
N SER A 110 0.87 1.68 -10.34
CA SER A 110 -0.42 1.12 -10.70
C SER A 110 -1.40 2.24 -11.10
N CYS A 111 -2.13 2.00 -12.19
CA CYS A 111 -3.28 2.76 -12.66
C CYS A 111 -4.55 2.04 -12.22
N LEU A 112 -5.62 2.80 -11.99
CA LEU A 112 -6.95 2.24 -11.75
C LEU A 112 -7.92 2.83 -12.78
N ASP A 113 -8.11 2.09 -13.88
CA ASP A 113 -8.88 2.54 -15.03
C ASP A 113 -10.27 1.91 -15.03
N THR A 114 -11.28 2.68 -15.44
CA THR A 114 -12.61 2.12 -15.70
C THR A 114 -12.60 1.50 -17.09
N VAL A 115 -12.81 0.19 -17.16
CA VAL A 115 -12.77 -0.59 -18.40
C VAL A 115 -14.06 -1.36 -18.61
N TRP A 116 -14.35 -1.72 -19.86
CA TRP A 116 -15.42 -2.66 -20.18
C TRP A 116 -15.08 -4.05 -19.65
N ILE A 117 -16.09 -4.76 -19.15
CA ILE A 117 -15.93 -6.13 -18.66
C ILE A 117 -15.83 -7.13 -19.82
N SER A 118 -15.37 -8.35 -19.54
CA SER A 118 -15.37 -9.43 -20.54
C SER A 118 -16.76 -10.04 -20.73
N GLN A 119 -16.96 -10.75 -21.84
CA GLN A 119 -18.18 -11.54 -22.08
C GLN A 119 -18.41 -12.56 -20.96
N SER A 120 -17.35 -13.21 -20.46
CA SER A 120 -17.48 -14.13 -19.32
C SER A 120 -17.95 -13.43 -18.04
N ASN A 121 -17.56 -12.18 -17.79
CA ASN A 121 -18.04 -11.41 -16.64
C ASN A 121 -19.54 -11.12 -16.79
N VAL A 122 -20.00 -10.75 -17.99
CA VAL A 122 -21.43 -10.53 -18.29
C VAL A 122 -22.24 -11.79 -17.97
N ILE A 123 -21.74 -12.97 -18.37
CA ILE A 123 -22.38 -14.26 -18.08
C ILE A 123 -22.41 -14.55 -16.58
N GLN A 124 -21.30 -14.31 -15.85
CA GLN A 124 -21.25 -14.49 -14.40
C GLN A 124 -22.25 -13.57 -13.68
N ARG A 125 -22.30 -12.29 -14.05
CA ARG A 125 -23.24 -11.30 -13.48
C ARG A 125 -24.69 -11.69 -13.76
N ARG A 126 -25.01 -12.12 -14.98
CA ARG A 126 -26.33 -12.65 -15.33
C ARG A 126 -26.73 -13.83 -14.44
N GLY A 127 -25.79 -14.73 -14.15
CA GLY A 127 -26.02 -15.89 -13.27
C GLY A 127 -26.43 -15.54 -11.84
N ARG A 128 -26.21 -14.30 -11.40
CA ARG A 128 -26.62 -13.82 -10.07
C ARG A 128 -28.13 -13.65 -9.90
N ALA A 129 -28.87 -13.46 -11.00
CA ALA A 129 -30.33 -13.33 -10.98
C ALA A 129 -31.08 -14.68 -10.96
N GLY A 130 -30.43 -15.78 -11.36
CA GLY A 130 -31.08 -17.05 -11.63
C GLY A 130 -30.80 -18.15 -10.62
N ARG A 131 -30.45 -17.81 -9.37
CA ARG A 131 -30.00 -18.78 -8.37
C ARG A 131 -31.14 -19.58 -7.75
N CYS A 132 -32.10 -18.90 -7.15
CA CYS A 132 -33.19 -19.53 -6.40
C CYS A 132 -34.49 -19.64 -7.22
N GLN A 133 -34.65 -18.78 -8.24
CA GLN A 133 -35.82 -18.75 -9.11
C GLN A 133 -35.48 -18.07 -10.45
N PRO A 134 -36.35 -18.15 -11.47
CA PRO A 134 -36.14 -17.41 -12.72
C PRO A 134 -35.98 -15.91 -12.45
N GLY A 135 -34.98 -15.29 -13.07
CA GLY A 135 -34.68 -13.88 -12.88
C GLY A 135 -34.30 -13.16 -14.18
N HIS A 136 -34.09 -11.85 -14.06
CA HIS A 136 -33.83 -10.95 -15.18
C HIS A 136 -32.48 -10.23 -15.01
N SER A 137 -31.72 -10.15 -16.11
CA SER A 137 -30.47 -9.39 -16.17
C SER A 137 -30.57 -8.29 -17.21
N TYR A 138 -30.40 -7.05 -16.78
CA TYR A 138 -30.48 -5.84 -17.59
C TYR A 138 -29.06 -5.30 -17.83
N HIS A 139 -28.61 -5.32 -19.07
CA HIS A 139 -27.28 -4.85 -19.46
C HIS A 139 -27.40 -3.46 -20.10
N LEU A 140 -26.75 -2.45 -19.52
CA LEU A 140 -26.85 -1.05 -19.94
C LEU A 140 -25.88 -0.69 -21.07
N PHE A 141 -25.74 -1.59 -22.05
CA PHE A 141 -24.91 -1.40 -23.24
C PHE A 141 -25.53 -2.14 -24.43
N PRO A 142 -25.36 -1.65 -25.67
CA PRO A 142 -25.94 -2.28 -26.85
C PRO A 142 -25.28 -3.64 -27.14
N ARG A 143 -26.00 -4.52 -27.85
CA ARG A 143 -25.48 -5.83 -28.24
C ARG A 143 -24.17 -5.75 -29.04
N GLN A 144 -24.04 -4.76 -29.92
CA GLN A 144 -22.79 -4.52 -30.66
C GLN A 144 -21.60 -4.31 -29.71
N ARG A 145 -21.80 -3.65 -28.55
CA ARG A 145 -20.73 -3.50 -27.56
C ARG A 145 -20.33 -4.85 -26.97
N LEU A 146 -21.29 -5.71 -26.64
CA LEU A 146 -21.02 -7.07 -26.13
C LEU A 146 -20.16 -7.89 -27.11
N GLU A 147 -20.49 -7.81 -28.39
CA GLU A 147 -19.79 -8.53 -29.46
C GLU A 147 -18.33 -8.06 -29.64
N THR A 148 -18.03 -6.80 -29.27
CA THR A 148 -16.66 -6.25 -29.28
C THR A 148 -15.88 -6.45 -27.98
N MET A 149 -16.51 -6.95 -26.90
CA MET A 149 -15.82 -7.21 -25.63
C MET A 149 -14.94 -8.45 -25.74
N ASN A 150 -13.82 -8.46 -25.00
CA ASN A 150 -12.98 -9.65 -24.87
C ASN A 150 -13.78 -10.82 -24.31
N THR A 151 -13.50 -12.04 -24.77
CA THR A 151 -14.18 -13.24 -24.30
C THR A 151 -13.94 -13.48 -22.80
N TYR A 152 -12.69 -13.32 -22.36
CA TYR A 152 -12.23 -13.52 -20.99
C TYR A 152 -11.50 -12.27 -20.45
N PRO A 153 -11.40 -12.10 -19.12
CA PRO A 153 -10.60 -11.05 -18.52
C PRO A 153 -9.13 -11.23 -18.87
N VAL A 154 -8.37 -10.13 -18.92
CA VAL A 154 -6.93 -10.20 -19.11
C VAL A 154 -6.28 -10.84 -17.87
N PRO A 155 -5.48 -11.91 -18.03
CA PRO A 155 -4.78 -12.57 -16.93
C PRO A 155 -3.96 -11.58 -16.10
N GLU A 156 -3.92 -11.80 -14.78
CA GLU A 156 -3.25 -10.88 -13.84
C GLU A 156 -1.76 -10.72 -14.14
N ILE A 157 -1.08 -11.83 -14.50
CA ILE A 157 0.34 -11.87 -14.90
C ILE A 157 0.68 -10.89 -16.03
N LEU A 158 -0.28 -10.48 -16.86
CA LEU A 158 -0.05 -9.55 -17.97
C LEU A 158 -0.24 -8.08 -17.59
N ARG A 159 -0.68 -7.77 -16.36
CA ARG A 159 -1.15 -6.42 -15.99
C ARG A 159 -0.76 -5.95 -14.59
N THR A 160 -0.06 -6.75 -13.80
CA THR A 160 0.46 -6.39 -12.48
C THR A 160 1.99 -6.29 -12.47
N PRO A 161 2.60 -5.65 -11.46
CA PRO A 161 4.05 -5.68 -11.27
C PRO A 161 4.56 -7.12 -11.10
N LEU A 162 5.73 -7.43 -11.68
CA LEU A 162 6.26 -8.79 -11.78
C LEU A 162 7.39 -9.09 -10.78
N GLU A 163 7.80 -8.13 -9.96
CA GLU A 163 8.95 -8.26 -9.05
C GLU A 163 8.81 -9.45 -8.10
N ASN A 164 7.63 -9.63 -7.50
CA ASN A 164 7.35 -10.80 -6.66
C ASN A 164 7.41 -12.11 -7.46
N LEU A 165 6.84 -12.11 -8.67
CA LEU A 165 6.84 -13.30 -9.52
C LEU A 165 8.26 -13.68 -9.95
N VAL A 166 9.07 -12.70 -10.36
CA VAL A 166 10.49 -12.89 -10.71
C VAL A 166 11.28 -13.42 -9.51
N LEU A 167 11.06 -12.88 -8.31
CA LEU A 167 11.68 -13.40 -7.09
C LEU A 167 11.32 -14.88 -6.88
N GLN A 168 10.05 -15.27 -7.01
CA GLN A 168 9.61 -16.66 -6.91
C GLN A 168 10.23 -17.55 -8.01
N CYS A 169 10.35 -17.05 -9.24
CA CYS A 169 11.07 -17.76 -10.30
C CYS A 169 12.52 -18.05 -9.90
N LYS A 170 13.23 -17.06 -9.34
CA LYS A 170 14.63 -17.25 -8.93
C LYS A 170 14.79 -18.15 -7.71
N ILE A 171 13.80 -18.24 -6.83
CA ILE A 171 13.78 -19.21 -5.71
C ILE A 171 13.63 -20.64 -6.24
N HIS A 172 12.70 -20.88 -7.17
CA HIS A 172 12.38 -22.22 -7.65
C HIS A 172 13.22 -22.69 -8.85
N SER A 173 13.82 -21.77 -9.60
CA SER A 173 14.62 -22.05 -10.79
C SER A 173 15.80 -21.08 -10.87
N PRO A 174 16.79 -21.21 -9.96
CA PRO A 174 17.90 -20.28 -9.85
C PRO A 174 18.81 -20.24 -11.09
N ASP A 175 18.90 -21.34 -11.84
CA ASP A 175 19.80 -21.45 -13.00
C ASP A 175 19.20 -20.88 -14.29
N LEU A 176 17.88 -20.69 -14.35
CA LEU A 176 17.19 -20.12 -15.52
C LEU A 176 17.05 -18.61 -15.38
N SER A 177 17.11 -17.89 -16.50
CA SER A 177 16.72 -16.49 -16.50
C SER A 177 15.22 -16.37 -16.21
N ALA A 178 14.81 -15.30 -15.54
CA ALA A 178 13.40 -15.08 -15.25
C ALA A 178 12.56 -14.96 -16.53
N ALA A 179 13.15 -14.40 -17.60
CA ALA A 179 12.51 -14.30 -18.92
C ALA A 179 12.26 -15.67 -19.55
N ASP A 180 13.25 -16.57 -19.53
CA ASP A 180 13.12 -17.91 -20.11
C ASP A 180 12.12 -18.76 -19.34
N PHE A 181 12.11 -18.66 -18.01
CA PHE A 181 11.11 -19.36 -17.19
C PHE A 181 9.69 -18.86 -17.48
N LEU A 182 9.46 -17.53 -17.45
CA LEU A 182 8.13 -16.95 -17.64
C LEU A 182 7.63 -17.04 -19.08
N SER A 183 8.52 -17.24 -20.06
CA SER A 183 8.14 -17.53 -21.44
C SER A 183 7.34 -18.84 -21.59
N GLN A 184 7.44 -19.75 -20.61
CA GLN A 184 6.77 -21.05 -20.60
C GLN A 184 5.39 -21.01 -19.92
N ALA A 185 4.97 -19.86 -19.41
CA ALA A 185 3.64 -19.70 -18.82
C ALA A 185 2.53 -19.83 -19.88
N LEU A 186 1.32 -20.23 -19.47
CA LEU A 186 0.14 -20.33 -20.35
C LEU A 186 -0.10 -19.03 -21.13
N ASP A 187 -0.04 -17.91 -20.41
CA ASP A 187 -0.05 -16.56 -20.95
C ASP A 187 1.26 -15.88 -20.53
N SER A 188 2.26 -15.92 -21.40
CA SER A 188 3.58 -15.34 -21.11
C SER A 188 3.52 -13.81 -21.05
N PRO A 189 4.07 -13.16 -19.99
CA PRO A 189 4.19 -11.71 -19.94
C PRO A 189 5.17 -11.18 -21.00
N ASP A 190 5.08 -9.89 -21.32
CA ASP A 190 6.06 -9.23 -22.19
C ASP A 190 7.46 -9.35 -21.56
N SER A 191 8.42 -9.88 -22.33
CA SER A 191 9.84 -9.94 -21.98
C SER A 191 10.38 -8.63 -21.41
N LYS A 192 9.94 -7.47 -21.95
CA LYS A 192 10.36 -6.15 -21.44
C LYS A 192 9.86 -5.88 -20.03
N ALA A 193 8.66 -6.33 -19.70
CA ALA A 193 8.11 -6.20 -18.35
C ALA A 193 8.87 -7.09 -17.37
N VAL A 194 9.24 -8.31 -17.78
CA VAL A 194 10.06 -9.22 -16.98
C VAL A 194 11.45 -8.65 -16.72
N LEU A 195 12.14 -8.20 -17.77
CA LEU A 195 13.46 -7.57 -17.64
C LEU A 195 13.41 -6.32 -16.75
N GLN A 196 12.35 -5.51 -16.87
CA GLN A 196 12.18 -4.33 -16.01
C GLN A 196 11.99 -4.70 -14.53
N ALA A 197 11.33 -5.82 -14.23
CA ALA A 197 11.19 -6.34 -12.87
C ALA A 197 12.51 -6.93 -12.35
N VAL A 198 13.27 -7.65 -13.18
CA VAL A 198 14.64 -8.10 -12.87
C VAL A 198 15.52 -6.90 -12.51
N TRP A 199 15.55 -5.87 -13.37
CA TRP A 199 16.28 -4.62 -13.08
C TRP A 199 15.80 -3.95 -11.80
N GLY A 200 14.49 -3.96 -11.54
CA GLY A 200 13.91 -3.41 -10.32
C GLY A 200 14.35 -4.15 -9.04
N LEU A 201 14.60 -5.46 -9.12
CA LEU A 201 15.13 -6.28 -8.03
C LEU A 201 16.66 -6.13 -7.89
N GLN A 202 17.39 -5.99 -8.99
CA GLN A 202 18.82 -5.67 -8.98
C GLN A 202 19.07 -4.29 -8.37
N GLU A 203 18.26 -3.31 -8.74
CA GLU A 203 18.32 -1.94 -8.21
C GLU A 203 18.13 -1.89 -6.70
N ILE A 204 17.30 -2.77 -6.12
CA ILE A 204 17.13 -2.86 -4.66
C ILE A 204 18.09 -3.86 -4.00
N GLY A 205 19.01 -4.46 -4.75
CA GLY A 205 20.02 -5.40 -4.26
C GLY A 205 19.50 -6.79 -3.88
N VAL A 206 18.30 -7.17 -4.34
CA VAL A 206 17.74 -8.53 -4.16
C VAL A 206 18.42 -9.52 -5.10
N LEU A 207 18.67 -9.10 -6.34
CA LEU A 207 19.38 -9.89 -7.34
C LEU A 207 20.73 -9.26 -7.68
N ASP A 208 21.71 -10.08 -8.06
CA ASP A 208 22.95 -9.62 -8.67
C ASP A 208 22.79 -9.39 -10.19
N MET A 209 23.84 -8.89 -10.84
CA MET A 209 23.85 -8.62 -12.29
C MET A 209 23.68 -9.88 -13.16
N ARG A 210 23.81 -11.07 -12.57
CA ARG A 210 23.63 -12.38 -13.22
C ARG A 210 22.28 -13.02 -12.89
N GLU A 211 21.38 -12.27 -12.27
CA GLU A 211 20.06 -12.72 -11.79
C GLU A 211 20.10 -13.78 -10.67
N HIS A 212 21.19 -13.89 -9.91
CA HIS A 212 21.21 -14.74 -8.71
C HIS A 212 20.75 -13.96 -7.48
N LEU A 213 20.14 -14.68 -6.52
CA LEU A 213 19.80 -14.10 -5.24
C LEU A 213 21.06 -13.69 -4.49
N THR A 214 21.11 -12.42 -4.08
CA THR A 214 22.14 -11.93 -3.15
C THR A 214 21.84 -12.46 -1.74
N THR A 215 22.76 -12.27 -0.79
CA THR A 215 22.49 -12.59 0.62
C THR A 215 21.24 -11.84 1.13
N LEU A 216 21.06 -10.57 0.75
CA LEU A 216 19.85 -9.82 1.07
C LEU A 216 18.61 -10.46 0.41
N GLY A 217 18.73 -10.87 -0.86
CA GLY A 217 17.66 -11.54 -1.59
C GLY A 217 17.24 -12.88 -0.97
N GLN A 218 18.19 -13.63 -0.40
CA GLN A 218 17.92 -14.87 0.32
C GLN A 218 17.05 -14.62 1.56
N HIS A 219 17.36 -13.62 2.38
CA HIS A 219 16.48 -13.28 3.52
C HIS A 219 15.10 -12.79 3.06
N ILE A 220 15.05 -11.95 2.02
CA ILE A 220 13.80 -11.42 1.47
C ILE A 220 12.90 -12.54 0.92
N ALA A 221 13.48 -13.61 0.36
CA ALA A 221 12.74 -14.75 -0.16
C ALA A 221 11.84 -15.45 0.88
N HIS A 222 12.19 -15.36 2.17
CA HIS A 222 11.41 -15.92 3.27
C HIS A 222 10.25 -15.03 3.73
N ILE A 223 10.17 -13.77 3.27
CA ILE A 223 9.19 -12.80 3.76
C ILE A 223 8.11 -12.59 2.70
N SER A 224 6.87 -12.99 3.01
CA SER A 224 5.76 -13.01 2.07
C SER A 224 5.10 -11.62 1.91
N THR A 225 5.82 -10.66 1.33
CA THR A 225 5.33 -9.31 1.01
C THR A 225 6.08 -8.70 -0.19
N ASP A 226 5.79 -7.46 -0.55
CA ASP A 226 6.53 -6.73 -1.59
C ASP A 226 8.04 -6.69 -1.25
N PRO A 227 8.97 -6.89 -2.22
CA PRO A 227 10.39 -7.01 -1.94
C PRO A 227 10.99 -5.76 -1.25
N ARG A 228 10.41 -4.57 -1.46
CA ARG A 228 10.83 -3.32 -0.78
C ARG A 228 10.40 -3.28 0.67
N LEU A 229 9.20 -3.78 0.96
CA LEU A 229 8.71 -3.91 2.33
C LEU A 229 9.45 -5.03 3.07
N ALA A 230 9.71 -6.16 2.41
CA ALA A 230 10.53 -7.25 2.94
C ALA A 230 11.93 -6.74 3.28
N LYS A 231 12.54 -5.96 2.40
CA LYS A 231 13.82 -5.29 2.66
C LYS A 231 13.77 -4.38 3.88
N ALA A 232 12.70 -3.59 4.03
CA ALA A 232 12.53 -2.75 5.21
C ALA A 232 12.50 -3.60 6.50
N ILE A 233 11.86 -4.77 6.48
CA ILE A 233 11.83 -5.71 7.62
C ILE A 233 13.23 -6.25 7.93
N VAL A 234 13.98 -6.68 6.91
CA VAL A 234 15.38 -7.11 7.08
C VAL A 234 16.22 -6.01 7.73
N TYR A 235 16.10 -4.78 7.23
CA TYR A 235 16.85 -3.66 7.76
C TYR A 235 16.39 -3.30 9.18
N ALA A 236 15.11 -3.45 9.50
CA ALA A 236 14.59 -3.20 10.85
C ALA A 236 15.21 -4.14 11.89
N ALA A 237 15.52 -5.38 11.52
CA ALA A 237 16.27 -6.30 12.39
C ALA A 237 17.69 -5.80 12.63
N VAL A 238 18.40 -5.37 11.57
CA VAL A 238 19.78 -4.85 11.65
C VAL A 238 19.86 -3.56 12.47
N PHE A 239 18.95 -2.61 12.23
CA PHE A 239 18.90 -1.31 12.90
C PHE A 239 18.08 -1.32 14.20
N ARG A 240 17.63 -2.50 14.64
CA ARG A 240 16.96 -2.74 15.93
C ARG A 240 15.70 -1.90 16.16
N CYS A 241 14.87 -1.74 15.11
CA CYS A 241 13.58 -1.05 15.14
C CYS A 241 12.44 -1.89 14.54
N MET A 242 12.38 -3.17 14.91
CA MET A 242 11.54 -4.20 14.27
C MET A 242 10.03 -3.93 14.35
N LEU A 243 9.47 -3.79 15.55
CA LEU A 243 8.03 -3.66 15.79
C LEU A 243 7.35 -2.53 14.99
N PRO A 244 7.87 -1.28 14.96
CA PRO A 244 7.23 -0.22 14.19
C PRO A 244 7.25 -0.51 12.68
N ILE A 245 8.33 -1.09 12.14
CA ILE A 245 8.41 -1.45 10.73
C ILE A 245 7.43 -2.57 10.38
N LEU A 246 7.33 -3.63 11.20
CA LEU A 246 6.32 -4.67 11.02
C LEU A 246 4.90 -4.10 11.02
N THR A 247 4.64 -3.16 11.92
CA THR A 247 3.35 -2.46 12.01
C THR A 247 3.06 -1.64 10.77
N ILE A 248 4.05 -0.91 10.25
CA ILE A 248 3.94 -0.13 9.01
C ILE A 248 3.63 -1.04 7.82
N VAL A 249 4.39 -2.13 7.64
CA VAL A 249 4.20 -3.08 6.54
C VAL A 249 2.80 -3.74 6.61
N ALA A 250 2.36 -4.13 7.80
CA ALA A 250 1.02 -4.69 8.00
C ALA A 250 -0.09 -3.67 7.67
N CYS A 251 0.07 -2.41 8.08
CA CYS A 251 -0.89 -1.34 7.79
C CYS A 251 -0.92 -0.91 6.31
N LEU A 252 0.21 -0.98 5.61
CA LEU A 252 0.27 -0.77 4.16
C LEU A 252 -0.45 -1.89 3.39
N THR A 253 -0.47 -3.10 3.94
CA THR A 253 -1.23 -4.23 3.39
C THR A 253 -2.73 -4.13 3.71
N ARG A 254 -3.07 -3.67 4.92
CA ARG A 254 -4.45 -3.48 5.39
C ARG A 254 -4.58 -2.17 6.16
N ASP A 255 -5.37 -1.24 5.63
CA ASP A 255 -5.61 0.04 6.30
C ASP A 255 -6.40 -0.16 7.63
N PRO A 256 -5.93 0.42 8.76
CA PRO A 256 -6.59 0.30 10.06
C PRO A 256 -7.82 1.21 10.20
N PHE A 257 -7.95 2.25 9.38
CA PHE A 257 -9.00 3.26 9.50
C PHE A 257 -10.31 2.80 8.85
N HIS A 258 -11.41 3.11 9.52
CA HIS A 258 -12.78 2.85 9.09
C HIS A 258 -13.34 4.02 8.26
N ASN A 259 -14.38 3.75 7.47
CA ASN A 259 -15.21 4.77 6.81
C ASN A 259 -14.44 5.85 6.02
N ILE A 260 -13.24 5.55 5.52
CA ILE A 260 -12.43 6.48 4.70
C ILE A 260 -13.23 7.02 3.50
N LEU A 261 -14.24 6.29 3.05
CA LEU A 261 -15.08 6.70 1.93
C LEU A 261 -16.32 7.51 2.34
N GLN A 262 -16.73 7.45 3.60
CA GLN A 262 -17.95 8.08 4.13
C GLN A 262 -17.64 9.29 5.02
N ASN A 263 -16.63 9.19 5.88
CA ASN A 263 -16.26 10.23 6.84
C ASN A 263 -14.79 10.66 6.67
N ARG A 264 -14.47 11.14 5.46
CA ARG A 264 -13.11 11.55 5.07
C ARG A 264 -12.52 12.60 5.99
N ALA A 265 -13.31 13.63 6.31
CA ALA A 265 -12.84 14.76 7.10
C ALA A 265 -12.41 14.33 8.52
N ALA A 266 -13.23 13.52 9.19
CA ALA A 266 -12.89 13.00 10.51
C ALA A 266 -11.64 12.11 10.47
N VAL A 267 -11.53 11.19 9.50
CA VAL A 267 -10.33 10.36 9.35
C VAL A 267 -9.08 11.22 9.14
N THR A 268 -9.15 12.25 8.28
CA THR A 268 -8.02 13.17 8.09
C THR A 268 -7.64 13.88 9.39
N GLN A 269 -8.63 14.38 10.16
CA GLN A 269 -8.38 15.04 11.44
C GLN A 269 -7.73 14.10 12.46
N THR A 270 -8.23 12.86 12.57
CA THR A 270 -7.64 11.84 13.44
C THR A 270 -6.21 11.51 13.03
N LYS A 271 -5.95 11.32 11.72
CA LYS A 271 -4.59 11.07 11.23
C LYS A 271 -3.65 12.24 11.56
N MET A 272 -4.12 13.49 11.45
CA MET A 272 -3.33 14.67 11.84
C MET A 272 -3.02 14.68 13.34
N ALA A 273 -4.00 14.35 14.19
CA ALA A 273 -3.78 14.25 15.64
C ALA A 273 -2.74 13.16 15.98
N LEU A 274 -2.88 11.98 15.38
CA LEU A 274 -1.92 10.87 15.54
C LEU A 274 -0.55 11.17 14.93
N SER A 275 -0.47 12.07 13.94
CA SER A 275 0.77 12.45 13.28
C SER A 275 1.69 13.23 14.23
N ALA A 276 1.16 13.89 15.26
CA ALA A 276 1.95 14.62 16.27
C ALA A 276 3.13 15.42 15.65
N GLN A 277 2.84 16.15 14.56
CA GLN A 277 3.82 16.95 13.79
C GLN A 277 5.01 16.17 13.18
N SER A 278 4.95 14.84 13.14
CA SER A 278 5.99 14.00 12.55
C SER A 278 6.03 14.00 11.02
N GLN A 279 4.98 14.54 10.38
CA GLN A 279 4.81 14.59 8.92
C GLN A 279 4.97 13.20 8.27
N SER A 280 4.41 12.18 8.91
CA SER A 280 4.58 10.76 8.55
C SER A 280 3.28 9.96 8.68
N ASP A 281 2.74 9.52 7.55
CA ASP A 281 1.62 8.55 7.53
C ASP A 281 2.02 7.21 8.17
N HIS A 282 3.29 6.82 8.01
CA HIS A 282 3.79 5.55 8.53
C HIS A 282 3.84 5.56 10.07
N LEU A 283 4.26 6.65 10.70
CA LEU A 283 4.19 6.78 12.17
C LEU A 283 2.77 6.94 12.69
N VAL A 284 1.84 7.50 11.90
CA VAL A 284 0.41 7.47 12.23
C VAL A 284 -0.08 6.04 12.39
N PHE A 285 0.32 5.12 11.50
CA PHE A 285 -0.01 3.70 11.64
C PHE A 285 0.58 3.08 12.90
N VAL A 286 1.85 3.36 13.19
CA VAL A 286 2.52 2.86 14.41
C VAL A 286 1.75 3.29 15.65
N ARG A 287 1.41 4.57 15.77
CA ARG A 287 0.75 5.13 16.95
C ARG A 287 -0.70 4.65 17.11
N ALA A 288 -1.43 4.50 16.01
CA ALA A 288 -2.79 3.93 16.02
C ALA A 288 -2.80 2.49 16.54
N VAL A 289 -1.88 1.65 16.06
CA VAL A 289 -1.80 0.24 16.46
C VAL A 289 -1.23 0.10 17.86
N ASP A 290 -0.22 0.88 18.23
CA ASP A 290 0.37 0.85 19.57
C ASP A 290 -0.65 1.28 20.65
N GLY A 291 -1.41 2.36 20.40
CA GLY A 291 -2.49 2.75 21.30
C GLY A 291 -3.57 1.66 21.43
N TRP A 292 -3.93 1.00 20.33
CA TRP A 292 -4.85 -0.14 20.37
C TRP A 292 -4.28 -1.31 21.21
N ARG A 293 -2.98 -1.64 21.06
CA ARG A 293 -2.32 -2.70 21.84
C ARG A 293 -2.35 -2.40 23.34
N ARG A 294 -2.17 -1.15 23.76
CA ARG A 294 -2.28 -0.74 25.18
C ARG A 294 -3.70 -0.92 25.71
N VAL A 295 -4.71 -0.46 24.96
CA VAL A 295 -6.12 -0.59 25.35
C VAL A 295 -6.58 -2.06 25.40
N LEU A 296 -5.95 -2.96 24.62
CA LEU A 296 -6.21 -4.40 24.73
C LEU A 296 -5.69 -5.01 26.04
N GLN A 297 -4.59 -4.49 26.60
CA GLN A 297 -4.06 -4.93 27.90
C GLN A 297 -4.99 -4.52 29.04
N GLU A 298 -5.70 -3.41 28.88
CA GLU A 298 -6.76 -2.99 29.78
C GLU A 298 -7.97 -3.92 29.61
N LYS A 299 -8.36 -4.64 30.67
CA LYS A 299 -9.48 -5.59 30.68
C LYS A 299 -10.85 -4.90 30.66
N ASN A 300 -10.96 -3.73 30.02
CA ASN A 300 -12.18 -2.91 29.96
C ASN A 300 -12.74 -2.84 28.53
N PRO A 301 -13.88 -3.47 28.24
CA PRO A 301 -14.53 -3.43 26.92
C PRO A 301 -14.92 -2.02 26.46
N LEU A 302 -15.31 -1.12 27.39
CA LEU A 302 -15.74 0.23 27.04
C LEU A 302 -14.58 1.06 26.50
N LEU A 303 -13.39 0.95 27.12
CA LEU A 303 -12.19 1.64 26.64
C LEU A 303 -11.80 1.19 25.24
N ARG A 304 -11.97 -0.11 24.93
CA ARG A 304 -11.75 -0.65 23.58
C ARG A 304 -12.70 -0.04 22.57
N GLN A 305 -13.99 0.03 22.90
CA GLN A 305 -14.98 0.62 22.00
C GLN A 305 -14.69 2.11 21.78
N ASN A 306 -14.47 2.87 22.85
CA ASN A 306 -14.17 4.30 22.78
C ASN A 306 -12.92 4.56 21.92
N TYR A 307 -11.84 3.80 22.12
CA TYR A 307 -10.62 3.96 21.34
C TYR A 307 -10.85 3.76 19.83
N LEU A 308 -11.66 2.76 19.45
CA LEU A 308 -12.00 2.53 18.04
C LEU A 308 -12.81 3.68 17.45
N GLU A 309 -13.80 4.17 18.19
CA GLU A 309 -14.70 5.25 17.75
C GLU A 309 -13.95 6.59 17.63
N GLU A 310 -13.20 6.99 18.66
CA GLU A 310 -12.43 8.23 18.71
C GLU A 310 -11.34 8.29 17.63
N ASN A 311 -10.69 7.15 17.35
CA ASN A 311 -9.62 7.08 16.36
C ASN A 311 -10.08 6.62 14.98
N MET A 312 -11.40 6.55 14.76
CA MET A 312 -11.98 6.12 13.47
C MET A 312 -11.38 4.80 12.97
N LEU A 313 -11.11 3.84 13.87
CA LEU A 313 -10.45 2.58 13.56
C LEU A 313 -11.46 1.46 13.34
N TYR A 314 -11.06 0.45 12.54
CA TYR A 314 -11.86 -0.74 12.30
C TYR A 314 -11.29 -1.95 13.04
N GLY A 315 -11.95 -2.39 14.11
CA GLY A 315 -11.50 -3.52 14.94
C GLY A 315 -11.13 -4.80 14.18
N PRO A 316 -11.90 -5.25 13.19
CA PRO A 316 -11.51 -6.40 12.35
C PRO A 316 -10.29 -6.14 11.46
N SER A 317 -10.08 -4.92 10.93
CA SER A 317 -8.81 -4.58 10.27
C SER A 317 -7.64 -4.70 11.25
N LEU A 318 -7.79 -4.19 12.48
CA LEU A 318 -6.74 -4.29 13.50
C LEU A 318 -6.42 -5.73 13.89
N ARG A 319 -7.42 -6.62 13.94
CA ARG A 319 -7.18 -8.06 14.14
C ARG A 319 -6.41 -8.68 12.96
N PHE A 320 -6.75 -8.31 11.73
CA PHE A 320 -6.03 -8.77 10.55
C PHE A 320 -4.58 -8.26 10.54
N ILE A 321 -4.37 -6.98 10.88
CA ILE A 321 -3.05 -6.36 11.02
C ILE A 321 -2.23 -7.10 12.09
N GLN A 322 -2.83 -7.42 13.24
CA GLN A 322 -2.16 -8.22 14.28
C GLN A 322 -1.72 -9.59 13.76
N GLY A 323 -2.56 -10.27 12.98
CA GLY A 323 -2.22 -11.53 12.32
C GLY A 323 -1.07 -11.39 11.31
N LEU A 324 -1.05 -10.31 10.53
CA LEU A 324 0.08 -10.01 9.64
C LEU A 324 1.38 -9.76 10.41
N ILE A 325 1.32 -9.03 11.53
CA ILE A 325 2.50 -8.80 12.38
C ILE A 325 3.05 -10.14 12.90
N GLN A 326 2.18 -11.08 13.29
CA GLN A 326 2.58 -12.43 13.71
C GLN A 326 3.23 -13.19 12.55
N GLN A 327 2.59 -13.21 11.37
CA GLN A 327 3.12 -13.87 10.18
C GLN A 327 4.51 -13.33 9.77
N PHE A 328 4.70 -12.01 9.78
CA PHE A 328 5.99 -11.42 9.46
C PHE A 328 7.03 -11.66 10.55
N SER A 329 6.61 -11.85 11.80
CA SER A 329 7.53 -12.25 12.88
C SER A 329 8.01 -13.69 12.68
N GLU A 330 7.14 -14.59 12.23
CA GLU A 330 7.51 -15.95 11.81
C GLU A 330 8.44 -15.92 10.60
N ASN A 331 8.12 -15.13 9.56
CA ASN A 331 9.01 -14.98 8.41
C ASN A 331 10.39 -14.42 8.78
N ALA A 332 10.45 -13.49 9.74
CA ALA A 332 11.72 -12.96 10.21
C ALA A 332 12.57 -14.01 10.94
N TYR A 333 11.91 -14.93 11.65
CA TYR A 333 12.57 -16.08 12.25
C TYR A 333 13.07 -17.06 11.17
N ASP A 334 12.23 -17.40 10.19
CA ASP A 334 12.61 -18.26 9.06
C ASP A 334 13.74 -17.67 8.21
N ALA A 335 13.82 -16.33 8.16
CA ALA A 335 14.90 -15.59 7.53
C ALA A 335 16.14 -15.45 8.43
N PHE A 336 16.21 -16.09 9.60
CA PHE A 336 17.32 -16.02 10.56
C PHE A 336 17.64 -14.61 11.07
N LEU A 337 16.67 -13.70 11.05
CA LEU A 337 16.84 -12.31 11.51
C LEU A 337 16.63 -12.16 13.02
N VAL A 338 15.91 -13.10 13.62
CA VAL A 338 15.61 -13.14 15.07
C VAL A 338 15.65 -14.59 15.56
N SER A 339 16.03 -14.79 16.83
CA SER A 339 16.09 -16.13 17.43
C SER A 339 14.71 -16.71 17.77
N GLU A 340 13.69 -15.85 17.95
CA GLU A 340 12.31 -16.27 18.20
C GLU A 340 11.34 -15.25 17.58
N PRO A 341 10.18 -15.68 17.05
CA PRO A 341 9.15 -14.76 16.55
C PRO A 341 8.63 -13.78 17.63
N SER A 342 8.60 -14.22 18.89
CA SER A 342 8.13 -13.44 20.04
C SER A 342 8.92 -12.12 20.20
N HIS A 343 10.23 -12.16 19.91
CA HIS A 343 11.14 -11.04 20.06
C HIS A 343 10.76 -9.84 19.20
N CYS A 344 10.20 -10.07 18.00
CA CYS A 344 9.77 -8.99 17.11
C CYS A 344 8.74 -8.06 17.75
N THR A 345 7.92 -8.58 18.68
CA THR A 345 6.83 -7.82 19.31
C THR A 345 7.07 -7.46 20.76
N HIS A 346 8.12 -8.01 21.38
CA HIS A 346 8.46 -7.73 22.77
C HIS A 346 9.31 -6.44 22.87
N PRO A 347 8.87 -5.42 23.63
CA PRO A 347 9.55 -4.11 23.66
C PRO A 347 11.01 -4.14 24.14
N PHE A 348 11.36 -5.12 24.97
CA PHE A 348 12.69 -5.24 25.57
C PHE A 348 13.65 -6.15 24.79
N SER A 349 13.20 -6.73 23.68
CA SER A 349 14.08 -7.55 22.83
C SER A 349 15.08 -6.68 22.07
N ARG A 350 16.28 -7.22 21.82
CA ARG A 350 17.39 -6.49 21.18
C ARG A 350 16.99 -5.88 19.83
N CYS A 351 16.18 -6.57 19.03
CA CYS A 351 15.68 -6.08 17.74
C CYS A 351 14.69 -4.91 17.85
N ASN A 352 14.34 -4.46 19.06
CA ASN A 352 13.45 -3.34 19.34
C ASN A 352 14.11 -2.21 20.16
N GLN A 353 15.43 -2.27 20.39
CA GLN A 353 16.17 -1.29 21.19
C GLN A 353 15.91 0.17 20.77
N PHE A 354 15.79 0.43 19.47
CA PHE A 354 15.59 1.78 18.92
C PHE A 354 14.21 1.98 18.29
N SER A 355 13.23 1.14 18.61
CA SER A 355 11.86 1.21 18.07
C SER A 355 11.09 2.49 18.44
N LYS A 356 11.58 3.29 19.39
CA LYS A 356 10.99 4.59 19.79
C LYS A 356 11.64 5.80 19.10
N VAL A 357 12.68 5.59 18.31
CA VAL A 357 13.40 6.66 17.62
C VAL A 357 12.75 6.90 16.25
N ASP A 358 11.81 7.85 16.20
CA ASP A 358 10.98 8.12 15.02
C ASP A 358 11.81 8.38 13.74
N GLU A 359 12.88 9.18 13.82
CA GLU A 359 13.73 9.48 12.66
C GLU A 359 14.52 8.26 12.15
N LEU A 360 14.91 7.36 13.05
CA LEU A 360 15.52 6.09 12.65
C LEU A 360 14.50 5.20 11.94
N VAL A 361 13.27 5.09 12.48
CA VAL A 361 12.20 4.30 11.85
C VAL A 361 11.89 4.83 10.44
N LYS A 362 11.77 6.14 10.26
CA LYS A 362 11.58 6.76 8.94
C LYS A 362 12.78 6.49 8.01
N GLY A 363 14.00 6.56 8.53
CA GLY A 363 15.24 6.30 7.80
C GLY A 363 15.37 4.84 7.33
N VAL A 364 15.04 3.88 8.20
CA VAL A 364 15.05 2.44 7.89
C VAL A 364 13.97 2.10 6.88
N LEU A 365 12.77 2.66 7.04
CA LEU A 365 11.71 2.52 6.05
C LEU A 365 12.16 3.07 4.69
N LEU A 366 12.76 4.26 4.66
CA LEU A 366 13.35 4.81 3.43
C LEU A 366 14.38 3.88 2.80
N ALA A 367 15.28 3.29 3.60
CA ALA A 367 16.31 2.40 3.08
C ALA A 367 15.73 1.12 2.45
N GLY A 368 14.60 0.61 2.96
CA GLY A 368 13.85 -0.47 2.33
C GLY A 368 13.09 -0.04 1.07
N LEU A 369 12.50 1.17 1.09
CA LEU A 369 11.70 1.72 -0.01
C LEU A 369 12.52 2.38 -1.11
N TYR A 370 13.82 2.63 -0.89
CA TYR A 370 14.71 3.26 -1.87
C TYR A 370 14.66 2.51 -3.21
N PRO A 371 14.52 3.18 -4.37
CA PRO A 371 14.68 4.63 -4.59
C PRO A 371 13.38 5.47 -4.55
N ASN A 372 12.34 5.04 -3.83
CA ASN A 372 11.06 5.78 -3.77
C ASN A 372 11.16 7.06 -2.94
N ILE A 373 11.73 8.10 -3.54
CA ILE A 373 11.94 9.41 -2.92
C ILE A 373 11.18 10.50 -3.69
N ILE A 374 10.63 11.45 -2.94
CA ILE A 374 10.06 12.69 -3.44
C ILE A 374 10.95 13.84 -2.99
N GLN A 375 11.35 14.68 -3.92
CA GLN A 375 11.95 15.98 -3.64
C GLN A 375 10.85 17.04 -3.59
N VAL A 376 10.81 17.80 -2.49
CA VAL A 376 9.96 18.97 -2.30
C VAL A 376 10.74 20.21 -2.78
N LYS A 377 10.11 20.99 -3.66
CA LYS A 377 10.65 22.28 -4.13
C LYS A 377 9.64 23.39 -3.86
N ARG A 378 10.12 24.53 -3.35
CA ARG A 378 9.36 25.78 -3.28
C ARG A 378 9.48 26.53 -4.61
N GLY A 379 8.41 27.20 -5.00
CA GLY A 379 8.33 27.98 -6.23
C GLY A 379 7.74 27.20 -7.40
N LYS A 380 6.59 27.66 -7.91
CA LYS A 380 5.94 27.10 -9.10
C LYS A 380 5.68 28.18 -10.14
N VAL A 381 6.14 27.97 -11.37
CA VAL A 381 5.71 28.78 -12.52
C VAL A 381 4.38 28.24 -13.03
N THR A 382 3.36 29.08 -13.07
CA THR A 382 2.05 28.73 -13.61
C THR A 382 2.10 28.64 -15.14
N LYS A 383 1.12 27.96 -15.76
CA LYS A 383 0.99 27.92 -17.23
C LYS A 383 0.88 29.32 -17.88
N GLN A 384 0.47 30.33 -17.10
CA GLN A 384 0.37 31.73 -17.51
C GLN A 384 1.68 32.53 -17.27
N GLY A 385 2.80 31.85 -16.96
CA GLY A 385 4.09 32.49 -16.71
C GLY A 385 4.27 33.15 -15.34
N LYS A 386 3.21 33.23 -14.51
CA LYS A 386 3.32 33.81 -13.15
C LYS A 386 4.06 32.87 -12.21
N PHE A 387 5.12 33.34 -11.56
CA PHE A 387 5.83 32.64 -10.50
C PHE A 387 5.09 32.74 -9.16
N LYS A 388 4.87 31.60 -8.50
CA LYS A 388 4.26 31.50 -7.18
C LYS A 388 5.31 30.97 -6.19
N PRO A 389 5.97 31.83 -5.40
CA PRO A 389 7.08 31.42 -4.54
C PRO A 389 6.67 30.42 -3.45
N ASN A 390 5.46 30.57 -2.90
CA ASN A 390 4.97 29.73 -1.79
C ASN A 390 4.28 28.44 -2.26
N SER A 391 4.25 28.17 -3.58
CA SER A 391 3.66 26.93 -4.07
C SER A 391 4.69 25.81 -4.01
N LEU A 392 4.33 24.71 -3.35
CA LEU A 392 5.14 23.50 -3.34
C LEU A 392 4.97 22.68 -4.63
N MET A 393 6.06 22.06 -5.05
CA MET A 393 6.14 21.10 -6.14
C MET A 393 6.81 19.82 -5.64
N TYR A 394 6.29 18.68 -6.10
CA TYR A 394 6.77 17.36 -5.71
C TYR A 394 7.26 16.61 -6.97
N ARG A 395 8.46 16.04 -6.90
CA ARG A 395 9.06 15.30 -8.01
C ARG A 395 9.73 14.03 -7.51
N THR A 396 9.52 12.93 -8.24
CA THR A 396 10.28 11.69 -8.11
C THR A 396 11.22 11.52 -9.30
N ARG A 397 11.98 10.42 -9.34
CA ARG A 397 12.86 10.10 -10.48
C ARG A 397 12.05 9.94 -11.77
N SER A 398 10.85 9.38 -11.67
CA SER A 398 9.93 9.15 -12.79
C SER A 398 9.19 10.41 -13.27
N GLY A 399 9.27 11.53 -12.53
CA GLY A 399 8.65 12.80 -12.93
C GLY A 399 7.87 13.51 -11.83
N PRO A 400 7.05 14.52 -12.19
CA PRO A 400 6.24 15.25 -11.22
C PRO A 400 5.14 14.38 -10.63
N VAL A 401 4.90 14.52 -9.34
CA VAL A 401 3.85 13.82 -8.60
C VAL A 401 3.00 14.80 -7.81
N LEU A 402 1.84 14.33 -7.35
CA LEU A 402 0.97 15.06 -6.44
C LEU A 402 0.74 14.22 -5.19
N LEU A 403 0.68 14.86 -4.02
CA LEU A 403 0.24 14.17 -2.81
C LEU A 403 -1.27 13.92 -2.88
N HIS A 404 -1.72 12.71 -2.60
CA HIS A 404 -3.13 12.35 -2.57
C HIS A 404 -3.81 12.90 -1.30
N ARG A 405 -5.13 13.02 -1.28
CA ARG A 405 -5.86 13.53 -0.11
C ARG A 405 -5.86 12.58 1.11
N SER A 406 -5.31 11.38 0.95
CA SER A 406 -5.22 10.37 2.02
C SER A 406 -4.00 10.50 2.90
N THR A 407 -2.95 11.18 2.42
CA THR A 407 -1.73 11.41 3.19
C THR A 407 -1.92 12.63 4.09
N VAL A 408 -1.37 12.56 5.30
CA VAL A 408 -1.30 13.71 6.22
C VAL A 408 -0.55 14.89 5.61
N ASN A 409 0.39 14.64 4.69
CA ASN A 409 1.22 15.69 4.11
C ASN A 409 0.56 16.48 2.97
N ARG A 410 -0.70 16.19 2.61
CA ARG A 410 -1.38 16.80 1.45
C ARG A 410 -1.47 18.33 1.53
N ASN A 411 -1.73 18.85 2.72
CA ASN A 411 -1.99 20.27 2.98
C ASN A 411 -0.88 20.91 3.80
N GLU A 412 0.26 20.24 3.97
CA GLU A 412 1.42 20.81 4.64
C GLU A 412 2.02 21.91 3.75
N GLU A 413 2.26 23.07 4.35
CA GLU A 413 2.87 24.22 3.68
C GLU A 413 4.38 24.27 3.90
N GLU A 414 4.83 23.67 5.01
CA GLU A 414 6.23 23.63 5.41
C GLU A 414 6.61 22.21 5.77
N PHE A 415 7.80 21.78 5.37
CA PHE A 415 8.31 20.44 5.65
C PHE A 415 9.59 20.55 6.46
N SER A 416 9.75 19.68 7.45
CA SER A 416 10.99 19.58 8.21
C SER A 416 12.18 19.18 7.34
N SER A 417 11.93 18.49 6.23
CA SER A 417 12.94 18.07 5.26
C SER A 417 12.46 18.24 3.83
N ARG A 418 13.37 18.52 2.91
CA ARG A 418 13.10 18.57 1.46
C ARG A 418 12.81 17.21 0.84
N TRP A 419 12.94 16.12 1.58
CA TRP A 419 12.74 14.78 1.06
C TRP A 419 11.65 14.02 1.82
N LEU A 420 10.83 13.30 1.04
CA LEU A 420 9.84 12.37 1.55
C LEU A 420 10.10 10.98 0.95
N THR A 421 9.82 9.92 1.70
CA THR A 421 9.68 8.54 1.19
C THR A 421 8.21 8.16 1.04
N PHE A 422 7.91 7.21 0.16
CA PHE A 422 6.57 6.68 -0.07
C PHE A 422 6.60 5.23 -0.56
N PHE A 423 5.51 4.50 -0.32
CA PHE A 423 5.31 3.16 -0.88
C PHE A 423 4.22 3.17 -1.96
N THR A 424 3.03 3.69 -1.67
CA THR A 424 1.90 3.58 -2.61
C THR A 424 1.74 4.83 -3.46
N ALA A 425 1.71 4.65 -4.77
CA ALA A 425 1.30 5.69 -5.71
C ALA A 425 0.32 5.12 -6.74
N VAL A 426 -0.63 5.96 -7.16
CA VAL A 426 -1.65 5.62 -8.16
C VAL A 426 -1.68 6.66 -9.26
N LYS A 427 -1.73 6.22 -10.51
CA LYS A 427 -1.95 7.13 -11.64
C LYS A 427 -3.44 7.27 -11.92
N SER A 428 -3.91 8.51 -12.03
CA SER A 428 -5.29 8.84 -12.37
C SER A 428 -5.34 10.14 -13.17
N ASN A 429 -6.13 10.17 -14.24
CA ASN A 429 -6.29 11.35 -15.11
C ASN A 429 -4.96 11.96 -15.56
N GLY A 430 -4.00 11.10 -15.93
CA GLY A 430 -2.67 11.50 -16.39
C GLY A 430 -1.69 11.97 -15.30
N ASN A 431 -2.12 12.12 -14.04
CA ASN A 431 -1.27 12.52 -12.92
C ASN A 431 -0.97 11.34 -12.00
N VAL A 432 0.21 11.34 -11.38
CA VAL A 432 0.60 10.35 -10.37
C VAL A 432 0.32 10.92 -8.97
N PHE A 433 -0.45 10.19 -8.17
CA PHE A 433 -0.85 10.56 -6.83
C PHE A 433 -0.23 9.63 -5.79
N VAL A 434 0.61 10.16 -4.91
CA VAL A 434 1.23 9.44 -3.79
C VAL A 434 0.24 9.34 -2.64
N ARG A 435 -0.07 8.14 -2.15
CA ARG A 435 -1.16 7.89 -1.17
C ARG A 435 -0.71 7.93 0.28
N ASP A 436 0.56 7.65 0.53
CA ASP A 436 1.24 7.65 1.82
C ASP A 436 2.60 8.34 1.66
N SER A 437 3.05 9.07 2.68
CA SER A 437 4.37 9.68 2.66
C SER A 437 4.95 9.89 4.06
N SER A 438 6.26 10.03 4.15
CA SER A 438 6.95 10.46 5.37
C SER A 438 8.15 11.31 5.07
N THR A 439 8.33 12.39 5.81
CA THR A 439 9.59 13.14 5.80
C THR A 439 10.74 12.25 6.19
N VAL A 440 11.90 12.48 5.59
CA VAL A 440 13.10 11.71 5.89
C VAL A 440 14.24 12.65 6.21
N HIS A 441 14.95 12.35 7.29
CA HIS A 441 16.12 13.11 7.69
C HIS A 441 17.20 13.06 6.58
N PRO A 442 17.81 14.20 6.19
CA PRO A 442 18.82 14.23 5.12
C PRO A 442 20.00 13.28 5.36
N LEU A 443 20.45 13.16 6.62
CA LEU A 443 21.51 12.22 6.99
C LEU A 443 21.05 10.77 6.91
N ALA A 444 19.81 10.44 7.27
CA ALA A 444 19.28 9.08 7.10
C ALA A 444 19.24 8.69 5.62
N LEU A 445 18.83 9.62 4.75
CA LEU A 445 18.85 9.47 3.29
C LEU A 445 20.25 9.27 2.72
N LEU A 446 21.26 9.89 3.32
CA LEU A 446 22.65 9.75 2.91
C LEU A 446 23.31 8.48 3.45
N LEU A 447 22.95 8.03 4.67
CA LEU A 447 23.68 7.00 5.40
C LEU A 447 23.08 5.59 5.24
N LEU A 448 21.76 5.45 5.10
CA LEU A 448 21.08 4.15 5.19
C LEU A 448 20.79 3.43 3.86
N PRO A 449 20.39 4.12 2.77
CA PRO A 449 20.18 3.45 1.50
C PRO A 449 21.44 2.77 0.98
N HIS A 450 21.25 1.61 0.36
CA HIS A 450 22.28 0.96 -0.45
C HIS A 450 22.42 1.75 -1.75
N GLY A 451 23.66 2.01 -2.17
CA GLY A 451 23.95 2.80 -3.35
C GLY A 451 25.24 3.59 -3.20
N ASP A 452 25.93 3.82 -4.29
CA ASP A 452 27.13 4.64 -4.30
C ASP A 452 26.77 6.12 -4.27
N VAL A 453 27.79 6.92 -3.98
CA VAL A 453 27.65 8.37 -3.82
C VAL A 453 28.70 9.03 -4.69
N LYS A 454 28.28 9.99 -5.51
CA LYS A 454 29.17 10.84 -6.30
C LYS A 454 29.60 12.03 -5.48
N GLU A 455 30.90 12.27 -5.49
CA GLU A 455 31.56 13.38 -4.81
C GLU A 455 32.09 14.36 -5.86
N LEU A 456 31.77 15.64 -5.69
CA LEU A 456 32.32 16.73 -6.49
C LEU A 456 32.96 17.76 -5.56
N ASP A 457 34.27 17.91 -5.64
CA ASP A 457 35.02 18.92 -4.90
C ASP A 457 34.80 20.29 -5.54
N THR A 458 34.18 21.22 -4.79
CA THR A 458 33.93 22.60 -5.22
C THR A 458 34.99 23.58 -4.68
N GLY A 459 36.04 23.07 -4.02
CA GLY A 459 37.11 23.83 -3.40
C GLY A 459 36.95 23.92 -1.88
N SER A 460 35.93 24.63 -1.40
CA SER A 460 35.65 24.83 0.04
C SER A 460 34.75 23.75 0.66
N SER A 461 33.97 23.06 -0.16
CA SER A 461 33.00 22.04 0.25
C SER A 461 33.04 20.84 -0.70
N ILE A 462 32.32 19.79 -0.35
CA ILE A 462 32.09 18.63 -1.21
C ILE A 462 30.59 18.58 -1.47
N MET A 463 30.23 18.62 -2.75
CA MET A 463 28.88 18.33 -3.19
C MET A 463 28.73 16.83 -3.36
N VAL A 464 27.74 16.30 -2.65
CA VAL A 464 27.47 14.87 -2.52
C VAL A 464 26.12 14.59 -3.16
N SER A 465 26.09 13.62 -4.07
CA SER A 465 24.86 13.19 -4.75
C SER A 465 24.75 11.68 -4.79
N LEU A 466 23.53 11.14 -4.68
CA LEU A 466 23.32 9.70 -4.77
C LEU A 466 23.41 9.27 -6.25
N ASP A 467 24.16 8.19 -6.53
CA ASP A 467 24.52 7.78 -7.91
C ASP A 467 23.32 7.69 -8.85
N ASP A 468 22.22 7.20 -8.29
CA ASP A 468 21.01 6.86 -9.03
C ASP A 468 20.02 8.03 -9.13
N SER A 469 20.30 9.22 -8.55
CA SER A 469 19.27 10.26 -8.45
C SER A 469 19.76 11.70 -8.36
N ASP A 470 19.39 12.51 -9.35
CA ASP A 470 19.51 13.98 -9.31
C ASP A 470 18.61 14.66 -8.25
N LEU A 471 17.80 13.89 -7.52
CA LEU A 471 16.89 14.42 -6.50
C LEU A 471 17.61 14.81 -5.21
N VAL A 472 18.81 14.28 -4.97
CA VAL A 472 19.55 14.48 -3.72
C VAL A 472 20.89 15.10 -4.06
N LYS A 473 21.07 16.34 -3.63
CA LYS A 473 22.33 17.07 -3.68
C LYS A 473 22.50 17.76 -2.34
N LEU A 474 23.52 17.35 -1.61
CA LEU A 474 23.87 17.86 -0.29
C LEU A 474 25.28 18.44 -0.37
N GLU A 475 25.53 19.51 0.37
CA GLU A 475 26.82 20.17 0.40
C GLU A 475 27.36 20.13 1.83
N PHE A 476 28.60 19.67 1.98
CA PHE A 476 29.24 19.50 3.27
C PHE A 476 30.63 20.13 3.28
N PRO A 477 31.09 20.71 4.40
CA PRO A 477 32.51 20.98 4.59
C PRO A 477 33.33 19.71 4.43
N LYS A 478 34.52 19.80 3.84
CA LYS A 478 35.40 18.65 3.55
C LYS A 478 35.61 17.73 4.75
N HIS A 479 35.90 18.31 5.91
CA HIS A 479 36.12 17.54 7.13
C HIS A 479 34.87 16.77 7.58
N SER A 480 33.70 17.42 7.58
CA SER A 480 32.42 16.78 7.94
C SER A 480 32.05 15.66 6.99
N TRP A 481 32.29 15.84 5.68
CA TRP A 481 32.05 14.79 4.70
C TRP A 481 32.94 13.58 4.92
N ASN A 482 34.24 13.77 5.17
CA ASN A 482 35.15 12.64 5.41
C ASN A 482 34.67 11.77 6.58
N LEU A 483 34.26 12.39 7.69
CA LEU A 483 33.68 11.67 8.84
C LEU A 483 32.38 10.94 8.47
N LEU A 484 31.46 11.60 7.75
CA LEU A 484 30.21 10.98 7.30
C LEU A 484 30.44 9.84 6.31
N ARG A 485 31.45 9.94 5.45
CA ARG A 485 31.85 8.91 4.49
C ARG A 485 32.39 7.68 5.20
N ASP A 486 33.30 7.86 6.15
CA ASP A 486 33.85 6.78 6.96
C ASP A 486 32.76 6.10 7.80
N PHE A 487 31.84 6.89 8.36
CA PHE A 487 30.69 6.38 9.09
C PHE A 487 29.72 5.60 8.19
N ARG A 488 29.41 6.11 6.99
CA ARG A 488 28.60 5.40 5.99
C ARG A 488 29.22 4.05 5.62
N LEU A 489 30.53 4.02 5.36
CA LEU A 489 31.23 2.78 5.02
C LEU A 489 31.17 1.77 6.18
N SER A 490 31.32 2.25 7.41
CA SER A 490 31.23 1.43 8.62
C SER A 490 29.82 0.84 8.80
N LEU A 491 28.77 1.64 8.61
CA LEU A 491 27.39 1.17 8.62
C LEU A 491 27.10 0.14 7.51
N GLN A 492 27.61 0.37 6.30
CA GLN A 492 27.45 -0.59 5.20
C GLN A 492 28.16 -1.91 5.49
N ASN A 493 29.34 -1.88 6.10
CA ASN A 493 30.05 -3.07 6.52
C ASN A 493 29.30 -3.81 7.62
N MET A 494 28.77 -3.09 8.62
CA MET A 494 27.89 -3.66 9.65
C MET A 494 26.69 -4.36 9.03
N VAL A 495 25.98 -3.73 8.10
CA VAL A 495 24.83 -4.35 7.40
C VAL A 495 25.28 -5.61 6.67
N LYS A 496 26.38 -5.58 5.90
CA LYS A 496 26.91 -6.76 5.22
C LYS A 496 27.25 -7.89 6.18
N THR A 497 27.83 -7.59 7.33
CA THR A 497 28.14 -8.58 8.38
C THR A 497 26.86 -9.18 8.95
N CYS A 498 25.87 -8.37 9.33
CA CYS A 498 24.61 -8.84 9.88
C CYS A 498 23.75 -9.64 8.88
N LEU A 499 23.94 -9.46 7.58
CA LEU A 499 23.30 -10.28 6.55
C LEU A 499 24.03 -11.61 6.32
N ARG A 500 25.35 -11.68 6.58
CA ARG A 500 26.13 -12.90 6.31
C ARG A 500 26.11 -13.90 7.44
N PHE A 501 25.97 -13.43 8.67
CA PHE A 501 26.07 -14.24 9.87
C PHE A 501 24.78 -14.13 10.65
N GLU A 502 24.37 -15.25 11.28
CA GLU A 502 23.37 -15.16 12.32
C GLU A 502 23.88 -14.29 13.47
N LEU A 503 22.97 -13.56 14.13
CA LEU A 503 23.33 -12.67 15.24
C LEU A 503 24.13 -13.35 16.35
N SER A 504 23.88 -14.65 16.59
CA SER A 504 24.60 -15.51 17.54
C SER A 504 26.04 -15.81 17.13
N GLU A 505 26.33 -15.80 15.83
CA GLU A 505 27.63 -16.17 15.27
C GLU A 505 28.57 -14.96 15.13
N ILE A 506 28.05 -13.74 15.24
CA ILE A 506 28.86 -12.52 15.19
C ILE A 506 29.75 -12.44 16.44
N PRO A 507 31.09 -12.28 16.29
CA PRO A 507 32.02 -12.12 17.41
C PRO A 507 31.60 -11.00 18.39
N ALA A 508 31.81 -11.22 19.70
CA ALA A 508 31.33 -10.32 20.75
C ALA A 508 31.90 -8.89 20.64
N ASP A 509 33.16 -8.76 20.21
CA ASP A 509 33.82 -7.48 19.93
C ASP A 509 33.12 -6.70 18.81
N TRP A 510 32.75 -7.40 17.73
CA TRP A 510 32.00 -6.78 16.62
C TRP A 510 30.58 -6.38 17.05
N GLN A 511 29.94 -7.17 17.91
CA GLN A 511 28.63 -6.83 18.43
C GLN A 511 28.65 -5.52 19.24
N VAL A 512 29.71 -5.28 20.02
CA VAL A 512 29.91 -4.02 20.75
C VAL A 512 30.10 -2.86 19.77
N GLN A 513 30.97 -3.02 18.76
CA GLN A 513 31.18 -2.00 17.74
C GLN A 513 29.89 -1.67 16.96
N HIS A 514 29.09 -2.68 16.60
CA HIS A 514 27.79 -2.48 15.96
C HIS A 514 26.83 -1.69 16.85
N GLU A 515 26.86 -1.92 18.16
CA GLU A 515 26.03 -1.16 19.11
C GLU A 515 26.45 0.29 19.24
N GLU A 516 27.76 0.56 19.26
CA GLU A 516 28.30 1.92 19.25
C GLU A 516 27.93 2.67 17.96
N LEU A 517 28.05 2.01 16.80
CA LEU A 517 27.66 2.57 15.50
C LEU A 517 26.17 2.93 15.46
N LEU A 518 25.30 2.04 15.94
CA LEU A 518 23.86 2.30 15.99
C LEU A 518 23.51 3.42 16.97
N SER A 519 24.17 3.47 18.13
CA SER A 519 23.96 4.54 19.11
C SER A 519 24.38 5.90 18.53
N LEU A 520 25.54 5.96 17.87
CA LEU A 520 26.01 7.17 17.20
C LEU A 520 25.09 7.61 16.06
N LEU A 521 24.52 6.66 15.31
CA LEU A 521 23.50 6.95 14.29
C LEU A 521 22.25 7.57 14.93
N VAL A 522 21.76 6.99 16.03
CA VAL A 522 20.58 7.48 16.75
C VAL A 522 20.81 8.89 17.30
N ASP A 523 21.97 9.13 17.90
CA ASP A 523 22.35 10.44 18.41
C ASP A 523 22.41 11.45 17.26
N LEU A 524 23.08 11.11 16.16
CA LEU A 524 23.19 11.97 14.99
C LEU A 524 21.80 12.36 14.45
N LEU A 525 20.88 11.40 14.30
CA LEU A 525 19.52 11.67 13.82
C LEU A 525 18.64 12.42 14.83
N SER A 526 18.95 12.35 16.12
CA SER A 526 18.16 13.01 17.18
C SER A 526 18.61 14.43 17.46
N PHE A 527 19.91 14.72 17.31
CA PHE A 527 20.51 16.01 17.68
C PHE A 527 20.72 16.96 16.50
N THR A 528 20.73 16.47 15.25
CA THR A 528 20.72 17.37 14.09
C THR A 528 19.29 17.71 13.72
N ALA A 529 18.93 19.00 13.79
CA ALA A 529 17.71 19.44 13.12
C ALA A 529 17.83 19.15 11.61
N PRO A 530 16.77 18.66 10.96
CA PRO A 530 16.80 18.49 9.51
C PRO A 530 16.99 19.88 8.87
N ALA A 531 18.19 20.13 8.36
CA ALA A 531 18.56 21.42 7.78
C ALA A 531 17.80 21.67 6.46
N GLU A 532 17.56 22.94 6.14
CA GLU A 532 16.79 23.40 4.97
C GLU A 532 17.29 22.90 3.61
#